data_AF-A0A818QKF1-F1
#
_entry.id   AF-A0A818QKF1-F1
#
_cell.length_a   1.000
_cell.length_b   1.000
_cell.length_c   1.000
_cell.angle_alpha   90.00
_cell.angle_beta   90.00
_cell.angle_gamma   90.00
#
_symmetry.space_group_name_H-M   'P 1'
#
loop_
_entity.id
_entity.type
_entity.pdbx_description
1 polymer ?
#
loop_
_entity_poly.entity_id
_entity_poly.type
_entity_poly.pdbx_seq_one_letter_code
_entity_poly.pdbx_strand_id
1 'polypeptide(L)' 'RIGFREDVIGIIIGRLRSDDIYNQKKAYTELEHQTAAYATQAAMLYVLLYFYPDVLHNKQAIMREIVDKHFADN' A
#
# COMPACT_ATOMS: atom_id res chain seq x y z
N ARG A 1 21.62 -1.37 -10.14
CA ARG A 1 20.34 -0.96 -9.49
C ARG A 1 20.05 0.47 -9.92
N ILE A 2 18.89 0.72 -10.55
CA ILE A 2 18.44 2.10 -10.77
C ILE A 2 17.96 2.59 -9.41
N GLY A 3 18.61 3.62 -8.87
CA GLY A 3 18.24 4.24 -7.60
C GLY A 3 17.10 5.22 -7.83
N PHE A 4 16.00 5.05 -7.11
CA PHE A 4 14.95 6.06 -7.01
C PHE A 4 15.19 6.89 -5.75
N ARG A 5 14.79 8.16 -5.78
CA ARG A 5 14.90 9.00 -4.58
C ARG A 5 13.88 8.54 -3.54
N GLU A 6 14.34 8.27 -2.33
CA GLU A 6 13.52 7.72 -1.24
C GLU A 6 12.38 8.65 -0.82
N ASP A 7 12.56 9.97 -0.94
CA ASP A 7 11.54 10.98 -0.69
C ASP A 7 10.33 10.80 -1.61
N VAL A 8 10.56 10.55 -2.90
CA VAL A 8 9.50 10.32 -3.88
C VAL A 8 8.76 9.02 -3.57
N ILE A 9 9.49 7.94 -3.29
CA ILE A 9 8.88 6.64 -2.94
C ILE A 9 8.06 6.76 -1.66
N GLY A 10 8.58 7.45 -0.64
CA GLY A 10 7.88 7.71 0.61
C GLY A 10 6.56 8.46 0.40
N ILE A 11 6.53 9.47 -0.46
CA ILE A 11 5.30 10.20 -0.81
C ILE A 11 4.28 9.26 -1.49
N ILE A 12 4.73 8.43 -2.44
CA ILE A 12 3.84 7.49 -3.17
C ILE A 12 3.29 6.42 -2.22
N ILE A 13 4.13 5.84 -1.36
CA ILE A 13 3.69 4.88 -0.33
C ILE A 13 2.66 5.54 0.59
N GLY A 14 2.91 6.79 1.04
CA GLY A 14 1.95 7.53 1.87
C GLY A 14 0.59 7.70 1.21
N ARG A 15 0.57 8.01 -0.10
CA ARG A 15 -0.67 8.13 -0.88
C ARG A 15 -1.41 6.81 -1.01
N LEU A 16 -0.73 5.74 -1.41
CA LEU A 16 -1.34 4.41 -1.57
C LEU A 16 -1.87 3.86 -0.25
N ARG A 17 -1.16 4.12 0.86
CA ARG A 17 -1.56 3.71 2.20
C ARG A 17 -2.81 4.45 2.67
N SER A 18 -2.92 5.76 2.46
CA SER A 18 -4.03 6.54 3.02
C SER A 18 -5.25 6.64 2.09
N ASP A 19 -5.03 6.81 0.80
CA ASP A 19 -6.12 7.11 -0.16
C ASP A 19 -6.69 5.83 -0.80
N ASP A 20 -7.82 5.96 -1.51
CA ASP A 20 -8.29 4.98 -2.50
C ASP A 20 -8.13 5.61 -3.88
N ILE A 21 -6.91 5.58 -4.43
CA ILE A 21 -6.55 6.39 -5.61
C ILE A 21 -7.28 5.96 -6.88
N TYR A 22 -7.84 4.75 -6.91
CA TYR A 22 -8.61 4.24 -8.04
C TYR A 22 -10.13 4.29 -7.78
N ASN A 23 -10.57 4.79 -6.63
CA ASN A 23 -11.98 4.85 -6.22
C ASN A 23 -12.72 3.50 -6.35
N GLN A 24 -11.99 2.38 -6.21
CA GLN A 24 -12.56 1.05 -6.42
C GLN A 24 -13.55 0.67 -5.32
N LYS A 25 -13.47 1.28 -4.13
CA LYS A 25 -14.46 1.08 -3.07
C LYS A 25 -15.89 1.40 -3.49
N LYS A 26 -16.09 2.28 -4.48
CA LYS A 26 -17.43 2.58 -5.01
C LYS A 26 -18.01 1.43 -5.83
N ALA A 27 -17.15 0.59 -6.43
CA ALA A 27 -17.54 -0.57 -7.21
C ALA A 27 -17.69 -1.84 -6.35
N TYR A 28 -16.98 -1.91 -5.21
CA TYR A 28 -17.04 -3.02 -4.26
C TYR A 28 -17.76 -2.58 -2.98
N THR A 29 -19.09 -2.66 -2.99
CA THR A 29 -19.95 -2.26 -1.86
C THR A 29 -20.05 -3.30 -0.75
N GLU A 30 -19.83 -4.58 -1.08
CA GLU A 30 -19.84 -5.69 -0.12
C GLU A 30 -18.58 -5.65 0.77
N LEU A 31 -18.76 -5.86 2.08
CA LEU A 31 -17.67 -5.83 3.07
C LEU A 31 -16.60 -6.90 2.78
N GLU A 32 -17.02 -8.04 2.23
CA GLU A 32 -16.18 -9.19 1.89
C GLU A 32 -15.27 -8.96 0.67
N HIS A 33 -15.47 -7.87 -0.09
CA HIS A 33 -14.65 -7.52 -1.26
C HIS A 33 -13.74 -6.32 -1.02
N GLN A 34 -13.62 -5.86 0.23
CA GLN A 34 -12.82 -4.67 0.55
C GLN A 34 -11.32 -4.86 0.25
N THR A 35 -10.77 -6.04 0.48
CA THR A 35 -9.37 -6.36 0.13
C THR A 35 -9.19 -6.49 -1.38
N ALA A 36 -10.17 -7.05 -2.11
CA ALA A 36 -10.18 -7.07 -3.57
C ALA A 36 -10.20 -5.65 -4.18
N ALA A 37 -10.97 -4.73 -3.59
CA ALA A 37 -11.00 -3.32 -4.00
C ALA A 37 -9.62 -2.64 -3.87
N TYR A 38 -8.80 -3.10 -2.92
CA TYR A 38 -7.46 -2.59 -2.67
C TYR A 38 -6.33 -3.39 -3.33
N ALA A 39 -6.61 -4.53 -3.96
CA ALA A 39 -5.60 -5.45 -4.50
C ALA A 39 -4.63 -4.78 -5.49
N THR A 40 -5.14 -3.89 -6.33
CA THR A 40 -4.31 -3.14 -7.30
C THR A 40 -3.31 -2.22 -6.59
N GLN A 41 -3.74 -1.50 -5.55
CA GLN A 41 -2.87 -0.62 -4.76
C GLN A 41 -1.92 -1.41 -3.87
N ALA A 42 -2.36 -2.57 -3.37
CA ALA A 42 -1.56 -3.51 -2.60
C ALA A 42 -0.37 -4.04 -3.42
N ALA A 43 -0.60 -4.40 -4.68
CA ALA A 43 0.46 -4.84 -5.59
C ALA A 43 1.51 -3.74 -5.84
N MET A 44 1.09 -2.48 -5.94
CA MET A 44 2.03 -1.36 -6.07
C MET A 44 2.85 -1.15 -4.80
N LEU A 45 2.22 -1.22 -3.63
CA LEU A 45 2.91 -1.13 -2.34
C LEU A 45 3.98 -2.22 -2.21
N TYR A 46 3.67 -3.46 -2.58
CA TYR A 46 4.63 -4.56 -2.56
C TYR A 46 5.90 -4.24 -3.37
N VAL A 47 5.73 -3.73 -4.59
CA VAL A 47 6.86 -3.35 -5.46
C VAL A 47 7.62 -2.16 -4.90
N LEU A 48 6.95 -1.15 -4.36
CA LEU A 48 7.60 0.05 -3.81
C LEU A 48 8.39 -0.23 -2.52
N LEU A 49 7.92 -1.15 -1.68
CA LEU A 49 8.63 -1.57 -0.46
C LEU A 49 9.99 -2.21 -0.77
N TYR A 50 10.15 -2.88 -1.92
CA TYR A 50 11.44 -3.36 -2.39
C TYR A 50 12.44 -2.20 -2.64
N PHE A 51 11.94 -1.06 -3.10
CA PHE A 51 12.78 0.11 -3.35
C PHE A 51 13.00 0.98 -2.11
N TYR A 52 12.19 0.83 -1.06
CA TYR A 52 12.34 1.56 0.21
C TYR A 52 12.33 0.61 1.44
N PRO A 53 13.40 -0.20 1.63
CA PRO A 53 13.44 -1.26 2.64
C PRO A 53 13.41 -0.76 4.09
N ASP A 54 13.74 0.52 4.34
CA ASP A 54 13.62 1.13 5.67
C ASP A 54 12.16 1.12 6.16
N VAL A 55 11.19 1.36 5.26
CA VAL A 55 9.77 1.26 5.60
C VAL A 55 9.43 -0.17 6.02
N LEU A 56 9.89 -1.15 5.24
CA LEU A 56 9.63 -2.57 5.47
C LEU A 56 10.20 -3.08 6.80
N HIS A 57 11.44 -2.72 7.13
CA HIS A 57 12.14 -3.30 8.28
C HIS A 57 12.07 -2.45 9.56
N ASN A 58 11.99 -1.12 9.44
CA ASN A 58 12.15 -0.21 10.58
C ASN A 58 10.92 0.65 10.88
N LYS A 59 9.93 0.72 9.99
CA LYS A 59 8.71 1.55 10.19
C LYS A 59 7.48 0.70 10.51
N GLN A 60 7.51 0.03 11.66
CA GLN A 60 6.46 -0.91 12.09
C GLN A 60 5.05 -0.29 12.08
N ALA A 61 4.88 0.95 12.53
CA ALA A 61 3.57 1.62 12.52
C ALA A 61 3.02 1.81 11.10
N ILE A 62 3.88 2.17 10.15
CA ILE A 62 3.52 2.33 8.74
C ILE A 62 3.17 0.97 8.12
N MET A 63 3.98 -0.06 8.40
CA MET A 63 3.74 -1.40 7.90
C MET A 63 2.46 -2.02 8.47
N ARG A 64 2.13 -1.76 9.74
CA ARG A 64 0.87 -2.20 10.34
C ARG A 64 -0.33 -1.61 9.61
N GLU A 65 -0.34 -0.30 9.36
CA GLU A 65 -1.41 0.36 8.60
C GLU A 65 -1.54 -0.22 7.17
N ILE A 66 -0.42 -0.52 6.51
CA ILE A 66 -0.42 -1.16 5.18
C ILE A 66 -1.05 -2.56 5.25
N VAL A 67 -0.62 -3.39 6.20
CA VAL A 67 -1.13 -4.77 6.34
C VAL A 67 -2.61 -4.76 6.70
N ASP A 68 -3.01 -3.98 7.70
CA ASP A 68 -4.39 -3.91 8.19
C ASP A 68 -5.37 -3.40 7.11
N LYS A 69 -4.93 -2.55 6.18
CA LYS A 69 -5.78 -2.03 5.11
C LYS A 69 -5.79 -2.91 3.86
N HIS A 70 -4.63 -3.44 3.46
CA HIS A 70 -4.45 -4.04 2.14
C HIS A 70 -4.32 -5.57 2.14
N PHE A 71 -4.05 -6.18 3.30
CA PHE A 71 -3.72 -7.60 3.43
C PHE A 71 -4.36 -8.25 4.67
N ALA A 72 -5.44 -7.68 5.21
CA ALA A 72 -6.06 -8.14 6.46
C ALA A 72 -6.65 -9.57 6.39
N ASP A 73 -6.82 -10.10 5.19
CA ASP A 73 -7.37 -11.41 4.87
C ASP A 73 -6.31 -12.47 4.47
N ASN A 74 -5.02 -12.12 4.48
CA ASN A 74 -3.90 -13.06 4.24
C ASN A 74 -3.30 -13.57 5.55
#